data_AF-A0A0F8VQG2-F1
#
_entry.id   AF-A0A0F8VQG2-F1
#
_cell.length_a   1.000
_cell.length_b   1.000
_cell.length_c   1.000
_cell.angle_alpha   90.00
_cell.angle_beta   90.00
_cell.angle_gamma   90.00
#
_symmetry.space_group_name_H-M   'P 1'
#
loop_
_entity.id
_entity.type
_entity.pdbx_description
1 polymer ?
#
loop_
_entity_poly.entity_id
_entity_poly.type
_entity_poly.pdbx_seq_one_letter_code
_entity_poly.pdbx_strand_id
1 'polypeptide(L)'
;CSIIVINDKNEFESIENYFDITGIMKWSNKVWDMVQKREIPKPTNLLKGIDLSGFGKIVSKIGDIVDDMTSLGYRQIMKAYYFAGVARYIKHPEKILTNKTYRGFARLIMNPNFNSAANFLHTRNLLISSMHFQDAYNFDLDRVCKCLVHYGVIDPDDSTKVLEVPFCSMNTLHRPVIERKLAIVGKSAKNPEVIQAEIEELLKTVGK
;
A
#
# COMPACT_ATOMS: atom_id res chain seq x y z
N CYS A 1 -0.64 -9.52 11.52
CA CYS A 1 -0.88 -8.06 11.51
C CYS A 1 -2.36 -7.84 11.30
N SER A 2 -3.01 -7.08 12.18
CA SER A 2 -4.37 -6.59 11.94
C SER A 2 -4.47 -5.16 12.48
N ILE A 3 -5.52 -4.45 12.08
CA ILE A 3 -5.85 -3.14 12.64
C ILE A 3 -6.96 -3.35 13.67
N ILE A 4 -6.74 -2.84 14.87
CA ILE A 4 -7.74 -2.84 15.93
C ILE A 4 -8.35 -1.43 16.01
N VAL A 5 -9.67 -1.38 15.99
CA VAL A 5 -10.45 -0.15 16.14
C VAL A 5 -10.81 0.00 17.61
N ILE A 6 -10.55 1.18 18.18
CA ILE A 6 -11.07 1.55 19.50
C ILE A 6 -12.42 2.22 19.29
N ASN A 7 -13.51 1.54 19.67
CA ASN A 7 -14.85 2.05 19.46
C ASN A 7 -15.17 3.25 20.40
N ASP A 8 -16.37 3.82 20.27
CA ASP A 8 -16.77 4.98 21.09
C ASP A 8 -16.91 4.65 22.59
N LYS A 9 -17.03 3.37 22.95
CA LYS A 9 -17.03 2.86 24.33
C LYS A 9 -15.62 2.53 24.86
N ASN A 10 -14.57 2.81 24.08
CA ASN A 10 -13.17 2.47 24.36
C ASN A 10 -12.88 0.95 24.40
N GLU A 11 -13.68 0.15 23.71
CA GLU A 11 -13.45 -1.29 23.56
C GLU A 11 -12.68 -1.57 22.27
N PHE A 12 -11.87 -2.63 22.30
CA PHE A 12 -11.12 -3.09 21.13
C PHE A 12 -12.01 -3.94 20.23
N GLU A 13 -12.16 -3.52 18.98
CA GLU A 13 -12.87 -4.26 17.94
C GLU A 13 -11.93 -4.56 16.79
N SER A 14 -12.13 -5.70 16.14
CA SER A 14 -11.40 -5.97 14.91
C SER A 14 -11.87 -5.05 13.79
N ILE A 15 -10.95 -4.58 12.95
CA ILE A 15 -11.27 -3.90 11.69
C ILE A 15 -12.14 -4.77 10.76
N GLU A 16 -12.09 -6.10 10.90
CA GLU A 16 -12.94 -7.01 10.14
C GLU A 16 -14.43 -6.84 10.48
N ASN A 17 -14.79 -6.22 11.61
CA ASN A 17 -16.19 -5.85 11.91
C ASN A 17 -16.70 -4.69 11.06
N TYR A 18 -15.78 -3.93 10.44
CA TYR A 18 -16.09 -2.77 9.62
C TYR A 18 -16.00 -3.08 8.12
N PHE A 19 -15.04 -3.92 7.74
CA PHE A 19 -14.72 -4.18 6.34
C PHE A 19 -14.51 -5.67 6.05
N ASP A 20 -14.90 -6.11 4.86
CA ASP A 20 -14.40 -7.35 4.27
C ASP A 20 -13.01 -7.09 3.66
N ILE A 21 -11.97 -7.30 4.48
CA ILE A 21 -10.57 -7.04 4.11
C ILE A 21 -10.14 -7.89 2.92
N THR A 22 -10.50 -9.18 2.89
CA THR A 22 -10.14 -10.08 1.80
C THR A 22 -10.80 -9.64 0.50
N GLY A 23 -12.07 -9.23 0.55
CA GLY A 23 -12.80 -8.67 -0.58
C GLY A 23 -12.15 -7.39 -1.12
N ILE A 24 -11.78 -6.46 -0.23
CA ILE A 24 -11.05 -5.22 -0.59
C ILE A 24 -9.73 -5.58 -1.27
N MET A 25 -8.91 -6.47 -0.69
CA MET A 25 -7.61 -6.84 -1.27
C MET A 25 -7.74 -7.45 -2.67
N LYS A 26 -8.67 -8.39 -2.85
CA LYS A 26 -8.93 -9.01 -4.17
C LYS A 26 -9.38 -7.96 -5.19
N TRP A 27 -10.21 -7.02 -4.77
CA TRP A 27 -10.64 -5.91 -5.62
C TRP A 27 -9.50 -4.95 -5.97
N SER A 28 -8.67 -4.57 -5.00
CA SER A 28 -7.49 -3.74 -5.20
C SER A 28 -6.53 -4.36 -6.20
N ASN A 29 -6.25 -5.66 -6.09
CA ASN A 29 -5.37 -6.36 -7.03
C ASN A 29 -5.95 -6.36 -8.45
N LYS A 30 -7.25 -6.63 -8.59
CA LYS A 30 -7.92 -6.57 -9.89
C LYS A 30 -7.83 -5.17 -10.52
N VAL A 31 -8.08 -4.12 -9.76
CA VAL A 31 -7.99 -2.74 -10.26
C VAL A 31 -6.55 -2.37 -10.58
N TRP A 32 -5.58 -2.84 -9.77
CA TRP A 32 -4.15 -2.66 -10.03
C TRP A 32 -3.72 -3.29 -11.36
N ASP A 33 -4.16 -4.51 -11.66
CA ASP A 33 -3.88 -5.17 -12.94
C ASP A 33 -4.40 -4.35 -14.12
N MET A 34 -5.58 -3.76 -13.98
CA MET A 34 -6.15 -2.88 -15.00
C MET A 34 -5.31 -1.61 -15.17
N VAL A 35 -4.85 -0.99 -14.08
CA VAL A 35 -3.96 0.19 -14.13
C VAL A 35 -2.65 -0.14 -14.85
N GLN A 36 -2.04 -1.29 -14.53
CA GLN A 36 -0.81 -1.76 -15.16
C GLN A 36 -0.97 -1.97 -16.66
N LYS A 37 -2.12 -2.54 -17.08
CA LYS A 37 -2.44 -2.79 -18.50
C LYS A 37 -3.07 -1.58 -19.20
N ARG A 38 -3.27 -0.46 -18.51
CA ARG A 38 -4.02 0.72 -18.98
C ARG A 38 -5.41 0.38 -19.51
N GLU A 39 -6.05 -0.61 -18.90
CA GLU A 39 -7.42 -1.01 -19.25
C GLU A 39 -8.43 0.00 -18.71
N ILE A 40 -9.49 0.24 -19.48
CA ILE A 40 -10.62 1.07 -19.07
C ILE A 40 -11.70 0.16 -18.47
N PRO A 41 -12.26 0.51 -17.31
CA PRO A 41 -13.31 -0.28 -16.68
C PRO A 41 -14.54 -0.38 -17.57
N LYS A 42 -14.88 -1.61 -17.95
CA LYS A 42 -16.12 -1.90 -18.68
C LYS A 42 -17.32 -1.56 -17.77
N PRO A 43 -18.40 -0.96 -18.31
CA PRO A 43 -19.63 -0.74 -17.56
C PRO A 43 -20.18 -2.10 -17.13
N THR A 44 -19.98 -2.42 -15.86
CA THR A 44 -20.42 -3.66 -15.22
C THR A 44 -21.69 -3.38 -14.42
N ASN A 45 -22.42 -4.43 -14.03
CA ASN A 45 -23.55 -4.34 -13.08
C ASN A 45 -23.18 -3.64 -11.74
N LEU A 46 -21.90 -3.33 -11.51
CA LEU A 46 -21.39 -2.49 -10.43
C LEU A 46 -21.88 -1.05 -10.44
N LEU A 47 -22.18 -0.49 -11.61
CA LEU A 47 -22.63 0.89 -11.73
C LEU A 47 -24.16 1.03 -11.76
N LYS A 48 -24.93 -0.07 -11.81
CA LYS A 48 -26.41 -0.04 -11.98
C LYS A 48 -27.19 0.59 -10.82
N GLY A 49 -26.62 0.71 -9.63
CA GLY A 49 -27.30 1.24 -8.43
C GLY A 49 -26.83 2.63 -7.99
N ILE A 50 -25.87 3.23 -8.70
CA ILE A 50 -25.47 4.62 -8.52
C ILE A 50 -26.33 5.40 -9.50
N ASP A 51 -27.10 6.40 -9.05
CA ASP A 51 -27.88 7.24 -9.96
C ASP A 51 -26.92 7.94 -10.91
N LEU A 52 -26.82 7.35 -12.10
CA LEU A 52 -25.99 7.83 -13.19
C LEU A 52 -26.74 8.89 -13.99
N SER A 53 -27.86 9.46 -13.55
CA SER A 53 -28.53 10.56 -14.28
C SER A 53 -27.60 11.78 -14.45
N GLY A 54 -26.74 12.08 -13.46
CA GLY A 54 -25.62 13.01 -13.56
C GLY A 54 -24.40 12.47 -14.34
N PHE A 55 -24.37 11.17 -14.61
CA PHE A 55 -23.31 10.41 -15.27
C PHE A 55 -23.70 9.91 -16.66
N GLY A 56 -24.94 10.13 -17.14
CA GLY A 56 -25.40 9.74 -18.47
C GLY A 56 -24.69 10.57 -19.53
N LYS A 57 -24.37 11.82 -19.20
CA LYS A 57 -23.41 12.66 -19.93
C LYS A 57 -21.96 12.16 -19.82
N ILE A 58 -21.61 11.42 -18.77
CA ILE A 58 -20.29 10.83 -18.59
C ILE A 58 -20.16 9.55 -19.41
N VAL A 59 -21.22 8.74 -19.60
CA VAL A 59 -21.17 7.52 -20.41
C VAL A 59 -21.04 7.81 -21.91
N SER A 60 -21.78 8.79 -22.45
CA SER A 60 -21.57 9.25 -23.83
C SER A 60 -20.21 9.95 -23.99
N LYS A 61 -19.80 10.76 -23.00
CA LYS A 61 -18.45 11.35 -22.98
C LYS A 61 -17.33 10.32 -22.77
N ILE A 62 -17.57 9.15 -22.18
CA ILE A 62 -16.51 8.14 -22.03
C ILE A 62 -16.10 7.62 -23.41
N GLY A 63 -17.04 7.48 -24.35
CA GLY A 63 -16.72 7.17 -25.76
C GLY A 63 -15.84 8.22 -26.41
N ASP A 64 -16.13 9.51 -26.19
CA ASP A 64 -15.38 10.63 -26.76
C ASP A 64 -14.08 10.96 -25.98
N ILE A 65 -14.00 10.61 -24.69
CA ILE A 65 -12.81 10.77 -23.82
C ILE A 65 -11.78 9.70 -24.13
N VAL A 66 -12.19 8.52 -24.62
CA VAL A 66 -11.28 7.41 -24.99
C VAL A 66 -10.26 7.82 -26.05
N ASP A 67 -10.63 8.71 -26.97
CA ASP A 67 -9.74 9.15 -28.06
C ASP A 67 -8.73 10.25 -27.63
N ASP A 68 -8.95 10.94 -26.51
CA ASP A 68 -8.13 12.09 -26.08
C ASP A 68 -7.86 12.13 -24.56
N MET A 69 -7.77 10.95 -23.92
CA MET A 69 -7.69 10.86 -22.47
C MET A 69 -6.31 11.28 -21.93
N THR A 70 -6.23 12.49 -21.36
CA THR A 70 -5.09 12.88 -20.53
C THR A 70 -4.88 11.90 -19.36
N SER A 71 -3.64 11.72 -18.92
CA SER A 71 -3.28 10.87 -17.76
C SER A 71 -4.07 11.19 -16.49
N LEU A 72 -4.53 12.44 -16.36
CA LEU A 72 -5.34 12.93 -15.26
C LEU A 72 -6.77 12.38 -15.30
N GLY A 73 -7.41 12.34 -16.47
CA GLY A 73 -8.76 11.81 -16.66
C GLY A 73 -8.85 10.31 -16.35
N TYR A 74 -7.90 9.53 -16.87
CA TYR A 74 -7.79 8.10 -16.57
C TYR A 74 -7.67 7.86 -15.06
N ARG A 75 -6.81 8.61 -14.39
CA ARG A 75 -6.60 8.49 -12.94
C ARG A 75 -7.88 8.76 -12.15
N GLN A 76 -8.69 9.74 -12.54
CA GLN A 76 -9.95 10.04 -11.85
C GLN A 76 -11.00 8.95 -12.08
N ILE A 77 -11.13 8.43 -13.29
CA ILE A 77 -12.04 7.33 -13.61
C ILE A 77 -11.66 6.08 -12.81
N MET A 78 -10.38 5.72 -12.79
CA MET A 78 -9.91 4.55 -12.04
C MET A 78 -10.11 4.71 -10.53
N LYS A 79 -9.89 5.91 -9.98
CA LYS A 79 -10.21 6.20 -8.57
C LYS A 79 -11.71 6.03 -8.27
N ALA A 80 -12.58 6.58 -9.11
CA ALA A 80 -14.03 6.46 -8.93
C ALA A 80 -14.48 5.00 -9.02
N TYR A 81 -13.98 4.27 -10.02
CA TYR A 81 -14.26 2.85 -10.20
C TYR A 81 -13.77 2.01 -9.00
N TYR A 82 -12.55 2.25 -8.54
CA TYR A 82 -12.00 1.60 -7.36
C TYR A 82 -12.89 1.83 -6.14
N PHE A 83 -13.26 3.10 -5.86
CA PHE A 83 -14.09 3.46 -4.72
C PHE A 83 -15.47 2.81 -4.77
N ALA A 84 -16.12 2.83 -5.94
CA ALA A 84 -17.42 2.19 -6.13
C ALA A 84 -17.38 0.69 -5.83
N GLY A 85 -16.30 0.00 -6.21
CA GLY A 85 -16.12 -1.41 -5.88
C GLY A 85 -15.80 -1.66 -4.40
N VAL A 86 -14.96 -0.83 -3.79
CA VAL A 86 -14.63 -0.91 -2.35
C VAL A 86 -15.87 -0.77 -1.46
N ALA A 87 -16.82 0.09 -1.85
CA ALA A 87 -18.03 0.36 -1.07
C ALA A 87 -18.84 -0.92 -0.72
N ARG A 88 -18.79 -1.96 -1.56
CA ARG A 88 -19.47 -3.25 -1.34
C ARG A 88 -18.89 -4.06 -0.18
N TYR A 89 -17.64 -3.80 0.15
CA TYR A 89 -16.92 -4.49 1.22
C TYR A 89 -16.93 -3.69 2.51
N ILE A 90 -17.67 -2.58 2.57
CA ILE A 90 -17.96 -1.84 3.79
C ILE A 90 -19.23 -2.44 4.39
N LYS A 91 -19.17 -2.92 5.64
CA LYS A 91 -20.29 -3.64 6.26
C LYS A 91 -21.46 -2.73 6.65
N HIS A 92 -21.16 -1.50 7.10
CA HIS A 92 -22.16 -0.49 7.49
C HIS A 92 -21.90 0.86 6.80
N PRO A 93 -22.07 0.94 5.47
CA PRO A 93 -21.76 2.14 4.69
C PRO A 93 -22.61 3.35 5.09
N GLU A 94 -23.81 3.14 5.64
CA GLU A 94 -24.67 4.20 6.17
C GLU A 94 -24.02 4.99 7.32
N LYS A 95 -23.03 4.40 8.01
CA LYS A 95 -22.30 5.04 9.11
C LYS A 95 -21.07 5.82 8.65
N ILE A 96 -20.85 6.00 7.35
CA ILE A 96 -19.64 6.67 6.80
C ILE A 96 -19.48 8.12 7.29
N LEU A 97 -20.60 8.81 7.52
CA LEU A 97 -20.61 10.19 8.01
C LEU A 97 -20.59 10.27 9.54
N THR A 98 -20.93 9.22 10.28
CA THR A 98 -21.05 9.28 11.75
C THR A 98 -19.89 8.59 12.45
N ASN A 99 -19.40 7.47 11.92
CA ASN A 99 -18.31 6.70 12.50
C ASN A 99 -16.94 7.20 11.99
N LYS A 100 -16.02 7.42 12.93
CA LYS A 100 -14.68 7.98 12.64
C LYS A 100 -13.80 7.05 11.79
N THR A 101 -13.89 5.74 11.98
CA THR A 101 -13.14 4.75 11.20
C THR A 101 -13.59 4.74 9.74
N TYR A 102 -14.90 4.69 9.48
CA TYR A 102 -15.40 4.76 8.11
C TYR A 102 -15.06 6.09 7.43
N ARG A 103 -15.19 7.21 8.14
CA ARG A 103 -14.82 8.53 7.61
C ARG A 103 -13.32 8.63 7.30
N GLY A 104 -12.48 8.12 8.19
CA GLY A 104 -11.03 8.08 8.02
C GLY A 104 -10.63 7.23 6.82
N PHE A 105 -11.23 6.04 6.70
CA PHE A 105 -11.01 5.14 5.57
C PHE A 105 -11.45 5.77 4.24
N ALA A 106 -12.62 6.40 4.20
CA ALA A 106 -13.10 7.10 3.01
C ALA A 106 -12.13 8.21 2.57
N ARG A 107 -11.61 9.00 3.52
CA ARG A 107 -10.61 10.03 3.25
C ARG A 107 -9.30 9.45 2.72
N LEU A 108 -8.84 8.32 3.29
CA LEU A 108 -7.65 7.60 2.84
C LEU A 108 -7.78 7.15 1.38
N ILE A 109 -8.93 6.60 0.99
CA ILE A 109 -9.15 6.15 -0.40
C ILE A 109 -9.27 7.33 -1.37
N MET A 110 -9.98 8.39 -0.98
CA MET A 110 -10.20 9.55 -1.87
C MET A 110 -8.93 10.37 -2.10
N ASN A 111 -8.14 10.56 -1.05
CA ASN A 111 -6.93 11.37 -1.05
C ASN A 111 -5.73 10.59 -0.51
N PRO A 112 -5.24 9.58 -1.24
CA PRO A 112 -4.17 8.71 -0.74
C PRO A 112 -2.86 9.50 -0.65
N ASN A 113 -2.51 9.87 0.58
CA ASN A 113 -1.25 10.52 0.94
C ASN A 113 -0.88 10.22 2.39
N PHE A 114 0.35 10.57 2.78
CA PHE A 114 0.87 10.33 4.13
C PHE A 114 -0.04 10.89 5.22
N ASN A 115 -0.56 12.11 5.04
CA ASN A 115 -1.45 12.74 6.01
C ASN A 115 -2.77 11.98 6.16
N SER A 116 -3.36 11.47 5.08
CA SER A 116 -4.59 10.68 5.14
C SER A 116 -4.38 9.32 5.85
N ALA A 117 -3.21 8.69 5.64
CA ALA A 117 -2.84 7.42 6.26
C ALA A 117 -2.58 7.61 7.75
N ALA A 118 -1.79 8.65 8.10
CA ALA A 118 -1.56 9.05 9.48
C ALA A 118 -2.89 9.38 10.18
N ASN A 119 -3.75 10.18 9.56
CA ASN A 119 -5.06 10.50 10.13
C ASN A 119 -5.91 9.25 10.36
N PHE A 120 -5.91 8.28 9.45
CA PHE A 120 -6.63 7.02 9.65
C PHE A 120 -6.13 6.30 10.90
N LEU A 121 -4.81 6.13 11.05
CA LEU A 121 -4.23 5.44 12.21
C LEU A 121 -4.37 6.23 13.53
N HIS A 122 -4.19 7.55 13.51
CA HIS A 122 -4.34 8.40 14.69
C HIS A 122 -5.79 8.55 15.15
N THR A 123 -6.77 8.22 14.31
CA THR A 123 -8.19 8.29 14.67
C THR A 123 -8.70 6.94 15.18
N ARG A 124 -8.08 6.44 16.26
CA ARG A 124 -8.50 5.21 16.98
C ARG A 124 -8.40 3.91 16.17
N ASN A 125 -7.54 3.86 15.15
CA ASN A 125 -7.26 2.63 14.40
C ASN A 125 -5.79 2.25 14.62
N LEU A 126 -5.55 1.29 15.50
CA LEU A 126 -4.21 0.88 15.89
C LEU A 126 -3.75 -0.31 15.06
N LEU A 127 -2.62 -0.16 14.37
CA LEU A 127 -1.95 -1.30 13.76
C LEU A 127 -1.33 -2.17 14.86
N ILE A 128 -1.84 -3.38 15.02
CA ILE A 128 -1.27 -4.37 15.93
C ILE A 128 -0.66 -5.49 15.11
N SER A 129 0.65 -5.67 15.27
CA SER A 129 1.39 -6.73 14.62
C SER A 129 2.39 -7.34 15.57
N SER A 130 2.66 -8.63 15.38
CA SER A 130 3.78 -9.32 15.98
C SER A 130 4.77 -9.69 14.88
N MET A 131 6.04 -9.47 15.15
CA MET A 131 7.14 -9.90 14.31
C MET A 131 7.93 -10.94 15.10
N HIS A 132 8.33 -12.01 14.44
CA HIS A 132 9.19 -13.00 15.03
C HIS A 132 10.31 -13.27 14.02
N PHE A 133 11.49 -12.73 14.32
CA PHE A 133 12.67 -12.84 13.49
C PHE A 133 13.21 -14.26 13.47
N GLN A 134 13.73 -14.67 12.31
CA GLN A 134 14.29 -15.99 12.10
C GLN A 134 15.76 -15.85 11.70
N ASP A 135 16.56 -16.82 12.12
CA ASP A 135 17.96 -16.96 11.76
C ASP A 135 18.19 -18.27 11.00
N ALA A 136 19.46 -18.57 10.65
CA ALA A 136 19.82 -19.73 9.87
C ALA A 136 19.50 -21.08 10.55
N TYR A 137 19.36 -21.12 11.88
CA TYR A 137 19.14 -22.35 12.64
C TYR A 137 17.66 -22.65 12.90
N ASN A 138 16.77 -21.67 12.78
CA ASN A 138 15.32 -21.81 12.96
C ASN A 138 14.50 -21.34 11.75
N PHE A 139 15.09 -21.46 10.56
CA PHE A 139 14.52 -20.98 9.32
C PHE A 139 13.34 -21.85 8.86
N ASP A 140 12.16 -21.25 8.80
CA ASP A 140 10.88 -21.87 8.46
C ASP A 140 10.29 -21.13 7.26
N LEU A 141 10.11 -21.85 6.15
CA LEU A 141 9.64 -21.30 4.89
C LEU A 141 8.18 -20.88 4.93
N ASP A 142 7.31 -21.59 5.65
CA ASP A 142 5.89 -21.25 5.77
C ASP A 142 5.70 -19.91 6.46
N ARG A 143 6.58 -19.59 7.43
CA ARG A 143 6.60 -18.29 8.10
C ARG A 143 7.13 -17.19 7.19
N VAL A 144 8.16 -17.47 6.39
CA VAL A 144 8.71 -16.53 5.41
C VAL A 144 7.68 -16.19 4.31
N CYS A 145 6.93 -17.18 3.83
CA CYS A 145 5.85 -16.96 2.85
C CYS A 145 4.67 -16.13 3.40
N LYS A 146 4.59 -15.95 4.72
CA LYS A 146 3.57 -15.14 5.42
C LYS A 146 4.17 -13.89 6.06
N CYS A 147 5.39 -13.52 5.67
CA CYS A 147 6.07 -12.35 6.23
C CYS A 147 5.29 -11.06 5.92
N LEU A 148 5.37 -10.11 6.85
CA LEU A 148 4.68 -8.82 6.75
C LEU A 148 5.65 -7.66 6.47
N VAL A 149 6.95 -7.94 6.52
CA VAL A 149 8.01 -6.95 6.32
C VAL A 149 8.91 -7.46 5.22
N HIS A 150 8.94 -6.73 4.12
CA HIS A 150 9.74 -7.05 2.94
C HIS A 150 10.69 -5.90 2.64
N TYR A 151 11.87 -6.25 2.13
CA TYR A 151 12.73 -5.29 1.44
C TYR A 151 12.30 -5.22 -0.02
N GLY A 152 12.24 -4.00 -0.56
CA GLY A 152 12.32 -3.77 -1.99
C GLY A 152 13.79 -3.58 -2.36
N VAL A 153 14.34 -4.48 -3.17
CA VAL A 153 15.71 -4.36 -3.70
C VAL A 153 15.69 -4.36 -5.21
N ILE A 154 16.49 -3.51 -5.85
CA ILE A 154 16.62 -3.51 -7.31
C ILE A 154 17.10 -4.89 -7.76
N ASP A 155 16.44 -5.45 -8.77
CA ASP A 155 16.85 -6.73 -9.32
C ASP A 155 18.24 -6.58 -9.95
N PRO A 156 19.26 -7.32 -9.47
CA PRO A 156 20.61 -7.21 -10.00
C PRO A 156 20.75 -7.63 -11.46
N ASP A 157 19.81 -8.43 -11.97
CA ASP A 157 19.83 -8.93 -13.34
C ASP A 157 18.94 -8.07 -14.28
N ASP A 158 18.05 -7.24 -13.73
CA ASP A 158 17.17 -6.32 -14.47
C ASP A 158 16.86 -5.05 -13.66
N SER A 159 17.61 -3.97 -13.92
CA SER A 159 17.50 -2.71 -13.18
C SER A 159 16.15 -1.99 -13.30
N THR A 160 15.25 -2.44 -14.18
CA THR A 160 13.89 -1.92 -14.29
C THR A 160 12.92 -2.55 -13.29
N LYS A 161 13.35 -3.60 -12.58
CA LYS A 161 12.54 -4.37 -11.64
C LYS A 161 13.01 -4.19 -10.20
N VAL A 162 12.08 -4.45 -9.28
CA VAL A 162 12.32 -4.50 -7.85
C VAL A 162 11.88 -5.88 -7.36
N LEU A 163 12.78 -6.58 -6.70
CA LEU A 163 12.50 -7.82 -5.98
C LEU A 163 11.90 -7.47 -4.62
N GLU A 164 10.79 -8.13 -4.29
CA GLU A 164 10.23 -8.16 -2.95
C GLU A 164 10.82 -9.36 -2.19
N VAL A 165 11.61 -9.10 -1.14
CA VAL A 165 12.29 -10.15 -0.38
C VAL A 165 11.92 -10.05 1.10
N PRO A 166 11.40 -11.12 1.74
CA PRO A 166 11.13 -11.15 3.17
C PRO A 166 12.31 -10.77 4.04
N PHE A 167 12.03 -10.08 5.15
CA PHE A 167 13.06 -9.51 6.02
C PHE A 167 14.10 -10.54 6.45
N CYS A 168 13.65 -11.70 6.94
CA CYS A 168 14.57 -12.73 7.45
C CYS A 168 15.32 -13.42 6.31
N SER A 169 14.67 -13.76 5.19
CA SER A 169 15.36 -14.39 4.05
C SER A 169 16.40 -13.46 3.42
N MET A 170 16.09 -12.16 3.34
CA MET A 170 17.06 -11.16 2.89
C MET A 170 18.29 -11.15 3.81
N ASN A 171 18.08 -10.97 5.12
CA ASN A 171 19.18 -10.82 6.07
C ASN A 171 20.00 -12.09 6.30
N THR A 172 19.41 -13.27 6.11
CA THR A 172 20.08 -14.55 6.37
C THR A 172 20.70 -15.17 5.11
N LEU A 173 20.03 -15.06 3.95
CA LEU A 173 20.38 -15.86 2.77
C LEU A 173 20.72 -14.99 1.55
N HIS A 174 19.85 -14.05 1.19
CA HIS A 174 19.94 -13.40 -0.12
C HIS A 174 20.88 -12.19 -0.15
N ARG A 175 21.06 -11.50 0.97
CA ARG A 175 21.83 -10.25 1.05
C ARG A 175 23.23 -10.34 0.43
N PRO A 176 24.10 -11.31 0.78
CA PRO A 176 25.46 -11.33 0.26
C PRO A 176 25.54 -11.51 -1.26
N VAL A 177 24.59 -12.25 -1.84
CA VAL A 177 24.52 -12.51 -3.28
C VAL A 177 24.04 -11.26 -4.02
N ILE A 178 22.95 -10.66 -3.55
CA ILE A 178 22.35 -9.47 -4.17
C ILE A 178 23.31 -8.29 -4.08
N GLU A 179 23.86 -7.99 -2.90
CA GLU A 179 24.76 -6.85 -2.70
C GLU A 179 26.04 -7.00 -3.53
N ARG A 180 26.56 -8.22 -3.68
CA ARG A 180 27.74 -8.45 -4.52
C ARG A 180 27.46 -8.19 -6.00
N LYS A 181 26.30 -8.59 -6.52
CA LYS A 181 25.92 -8.32 -7.90
C LYS A 181 25.67 -6.82 -8.16
N LEU A 182 25.15 -6.12 -7.16
CA LEU A 182 24.90 -4.67 -7.23
C LEU A 182 26.15 -3.83 -6.92
N ALA A 183 27.26 -4.45 -6.52
CA ALA A 183 28.48 -3.74 -6.17
C ALA A 183 29.03 -2.96 -7.37
N ILE A 184 29.42 -1.71 -7.14
CA ILE A 184 30.05 -0.89 -8.18
C ILE A 184 31.48 -1.38 -8.39
N VAL A 185 31.79 -1.84 -9.60
CA VAL A 185 33.12 -2.35 -9.96
C VAL A 185 34.20 -1.30 -9.66
N GLY A 186 35.26 -1.74 -8.98
CA GLY A 186 36.40 -0.89 -8.63
C GLY A 186 36.15 0.08 -7.47
N LYS A 187 34.99 0.01 -6.79
CA LYS A 187 34.74 0.77 -5.56
C LYS A 187 34.57 -0.16 -4.37
N SER A 188 35.18 0.20 -3.25
CA SER A 188 34.95 -0.42 -1.95
C SER A 188 34.10 0.50 -1.07
N ALA A 189 33.33 -0.08 -0.16
CA ALA A 189 32.70 0.69 0.91
C ALA A 189 33.78 1.39 1.75
N LYS A 190 33.45 2.54 2.33
CA LYS A 190 34.31 3.19 3.33
C LYS A 190 34.40 2.28 4.56
N ASN A 191 35.55 2.27 5.22
CA ASN A 191 35.71 1.53 6.46
C ASN A 191 34.83 2.15 7.57
N PRO A 192 34.33 1.33 8.52
CA PRO A 192 33.48 1.82 9.60
C PRO A 192 34.07 2.99 10.39
N GLU A 193 35.39 3.00 10.59
CA GLU A 193 36.08 4.05 11.34
C GLU A 193 36.04 5.40 10.63
N VAL A 194 36.14 5.39 9.29
CA VAL A 194 36.05 6.60 8.46
C VAL A 194 34.62 7.15 8.50
N ILE A 195 33.63 6.26 8.40
CA ILE A 195 32.21 6.64 8.48
C ILE A 195 31.91 7.24 9.87
N GLN A 196 32.42 6.62 10.94
CA GLN A 196 32.20 7.09 12.30
C GLN A 196 32.83 8.48 12.54
N ALA A 197 34.04 8.72 12.05
CA ALA A 197 34.69 10.02 12.13
C ALA A 197 33.91 11.11 11.36
N GLU A 198 33.41 10.81 10.16
CA GLU A 198 32.57 11.72 9.38
C GLU A 198 31.26 12.07 10.12
N ILE A 199 30.62 11.07 10.75
CA ILE A 199 29.41 11.30 11.57
C ILE A 199 29.71 12.23 12.74
N GLU A 200 30.80 12.00 13.49
CA GLU A 200 31.18 12.84 14.62
C GLU A 200 31.50 14.28 14.21
N GLU A 201 32.12 14.47 13.05
CA GLU A 201 32.36 15.80 12.47
C GLU A 201 31.04 16.49 12.09
N LEU A 202 30.14 15.80 11.40
CA LEU A 202 28.81 16.32 11.05
C LEU A 202 28.01 16.69 12.29
N LEU A 203 28.02 15.86 13.34
CA LEU A 203 27.31 16.15 14.58
C LEU A 203 27.80 17.45 15.25
N LYS A 204 29.08 17.81 15.12
CA LYS A 204 29.61 19.09 15.60
C LYS A 204 29.03 20.29 14.84
N THR A 205 28.58 20.10 13.60
CA THR A 205 27.93 21.16 12.81
C THR A 205 26.44 21.32 13.14
N VAL A 206 25.78 20.27 13.62
CA VAL A 206 24.35 20.29 14.01
C VAL A 206 24.15 20.79 15.45
N GLY A 207 25.19 20.69 16.29
CA GLY A 207 25.17 21.16 17.69
C GLY A 207 25.48 22.66 17.89
N LYS A 208 25.55 23.47 16.82
CA LYS A 208 25.65 24.94 16.85
C LYS A 208 24.38 25.55 16.30
#